data_AF-A0A9X3YPC9-F1
#
_entry.id   AF-A0A9X3YPC9-F1
#
_cell.length_a   1.000
_cell.length_b   1.000
_cell.length_c   1.000
_cell.angle_alpha   90.00
_cell.angle_beta   90.00
_cell.angle_gamma   90.00
#
_symmetry.space_group_name_H-M   'P 1'
#
loop_
_entity.id
_entity.type
_entity.pdbx_description
1 polymer ?
#
loop_
_entity_poly.entity_id
_entity_poly.type
_entity_poly.pdbx_seq_one_letter_code
_entity_poly.pdbx_strand_id
1 'polypeptide(L)'
;MRKPGLTVMHLADIDFRSSCVTFVACRSIVRRWSDAHPRHAPILVTINAKDGALGAGSPQPLPFDATSFDRVDAEIRSVFSPSKLIEPDDVQGTHATLRDAVRANAWPTLDAARGNVFFALDESPAKVAIHRGERRSLEDRAMFINADERRRPRRISR
;
A
#
# COMPACT_ATOMS: atom_id res chain seq x y z
N MET A 1 1.68 -11.36 -24.96
CA MET A 1 2.62 -12.04 -24.03
C MET A 1 3.76 -11.08 -23.72
N ARG A 2 4.31 -10.95 -22.51
CA ARG A 2 3.75 -10.83 -21.15
C ARG A 2 4.86 -10.00 -20.47
N LYS A 3 4.68 -8.69 -20.25
CA LYS A 3 5.71 -7.92 -19.53
C LYS A 3 5.78 -8.48 -18.10
N PRO A 4 6.95 -8.83 -17.57
CA PRO A 4 7.09 -9.25 -16.17
C PRO A 4 6.51 -8.15 -15.26
N GLY A 5 5.69 -8.53 -14.27
CA GLY A 5 4.91 -7.57 -13.48
C GLY A 5 4.17 -8.24 -12.33
N LEU A 6 3.87 -7.45 -11.29
CA LEU A 6 2.91 -7.86 -10.28
C LEU A 6 1.55 -8.12 -10.96
N THR A 7 0.91 -9.23 -10.60
CA THR A 7 -0.38 -9.65 -11.19
C THR A 7 -1.48 -9.51 -10.14
N VAL A 8 -2.65 -9.04 -10.57
CA VAL A 8 -3.84 -8.87 -9.73
C VAL A 8 -4.80 -10.02 -9.98
N MET A 9 -5.15 -10.72 -8.92
CA MET A 9 -6.05 -11.88 -8.94
C MET A 9 -6.59 -12.16 -7.54
N HIS A 10 -7.62 -12.99 -7.45
CA HIS A 10 -8.15 -13.45 -6.17
C HIS A 10 -7.28 -14.57 -5.58
N LEU A 11 -7.00 -15.63 -6.36
CA LEU A 11 -6.16 -16.76 -5.97
C LEU A 11 -5.27 -17.22 -7.14
N ALA A 12 -3.97 -17.40 -6.86
CA ALA A 12 -3.01 -17.89 -7.85
C ALA A 12 -3.44 -19.25 -8.42
N ASP A 13 -3.50 -19.33 -9.75
CA ASP A 13 -3.79 -20.52 -10.55
C ASP A 13 -5.14 -21.23 -10.29
N ILE A 14 -5.99 -20.71 -9.39
CA ILE A 14 -7.32 -21.25 -9.09
C ILE A 14 -8.41 -20.25 -9.49
N ASP A 15 -8.27 -18.99 -9.07
CA ASP A 15 -9.23 -17.92 -9.34
C ASP A 15 -8.49 -16.66 -9.77
N PHE A 16 -7.96 -16.73 -10.99
CA PHE A 16 -7.17 -15.67 -11.60
C PHE A 16 -8.02 -14.60 -12.30
N ARG A 17 -9.35 -14.66 -12.15
CA ARG A 17 -10.27 -13.72 -12.82
C ARG A 17 -10.14 -12.34 -12.18
N SER A 18 -9.79 -11.37 -13.00
CA SER A 18 -9.70 -9.96 -12.62
C SER A 18 -10.12 -9.11 -13.80
N SER A 19 -10.71 -7.94 -13.53
CA SER A 19 -11.05 -6.94 -14.57
C SER A 19 -9.81 -6.34 -15.24
N CYS A 20 -8.63 -6.59 -14.68
CA CYS A 20 -7.33 -6.14 -15.17
C CYS A 20 -6.23 -7.08 -14.63
N VAL A 21 -5.20 -7.35 -15.43
CA VAL A 21 -4.24 -8.42 -15.11
C VAL A 21 -3.00 -7.89 -14.39
N THR A 22 -2.33 -6.87 -14.91
CA THR A 22 -1.13 -6.33 -14.26
C THR A 22 -1.49 -5.25 -13.25
N PHE A 23 -0.72 -5.14 -12.17
CA PHE A 23 -0.94 -4.14 -11.14
C PHE A 23 -0.87 -2.71 -11.71
N VAL A 24 0.06 -2.45 -12.63
CA VAL A 24 0.13 -1.20 -13.41
C VAL A 24 -1.16 -0.94 -14.20
N ALA A 25 -1.69 -1.95 -14.91
CA ALA A 25 -2.91 -1.79 -15.69
C ALA A 25 -4.13 -1.48 -14.80
N CYS A 26 -4.25 -2.19 -13.68
CA CYS A 26 -5.34 -1.98 -12.72
C CYS A 26 -5.35 -0.56 -12.15
N ARG A 27 -4.20 -0.07 -11.68
CA ARG A 27 -4.11 1.31 -11.18
C ARG A 27 -4.23 2.35 -12.28
N SER A 28 -3.81 2.03 -13.51
CA SER A 28 -4.02 2.92 -14.65
C SER A 28 -5.50 3.15 -14.95
N ILE A 29 -6.38 2.18 -14.64
CA ILE A 29 -7.84 2.37 -14.70
C ILE A 29 -8.28 3.39 -13.65
N VAL A 30 -7.85 3.20 -12.38
CA VAL A 30 -8.14 4.14 -11.29
C VAL A 30 -7.64 5.54 -11.60
N ARG A 31 -6.41 5.67 -12.10
CA ARG A 31 -5.81 6.95 -12.50
C ARG A 31 -6.64 7.64 -13.57
N ARG A 32 -6.99 6.96 -14.66
CA ARG A 32 -7.81 7.56 -15.73
C ARG A 32 -9.15 8.05 -15.21
N TRP A 33 -9.79 7.29 -14.33
CA TRP A 33 -11.02 7.72 -13.69
C TRP A 33 -10.79 8.93 -12.77
N SER A 34 -9.74 8.91 -11.97
CA SER A 34 -9.36 10.00 -11.05
C SER A 34 -9.10 11.31 -11.80
N ASP A 35 -8.35 11.25 -12.90
CA ASP A 35 -8.04 12.42 -13.75
C ASP A 35 -9.31 13.02 -14.39
N ALA A 36 -10.30 12.19 -14.72
CA ALA A 36 -11.60 12.64 -15.22
C ALA A 36 -12.53 13.22 -14.13
N HIS A 37 -12.23 12.98 -12.84
CA HIS A 37 -13.07 13.41 -11.71
C HIS A 37 -12.23 14.15 -10.66
N PRO A 38 -11.60 15.29 -10.97
CA PRO A 38 -10.55 15.90 -10.14
C PRO A 38 -11.00 16.33 -8.73
N ARG A 39 -12.30 16.38 -8.45
CA ARG A 39 -12.88 16.72 -7.14
C ARG A 39 -13.41 15.50 -6.35
N HIS A 40 -13.15 14.27 -6.81
CA HIS A 40 -13.59 13.05 -6.12
C HIS A 40 -13.08 13.01 -4.67
N ALA A 41 -13.82 12.35 -3.79
CA ALA A 41 -13.35 12.06 -2.43
C ALA A 41 -12.07 11.20 -2.49
N PRO A 42 -11.14 11.31 -1.54
CA PRO A 42 -9.90 10.54 -1.57
C PRO A 42 -10.20 9.04 -1.60
N ILE A 43 -9.50 8.31 -2.47
CA ILE A 43 -9.71 6.86 -2.65
C ILE A 43 -8.62 6.11 -1.90
N LEU A 44 -9.02 5.26 -0.95
CA LEU A 44 -8.15 4.24 -0.38
C LEU A 44 -8.18 2.98 -1.26
N VAL A 45 -7.01 2.50 -1.68
CA VAL A 45 -6.85 1.20 -2.30
C VAL A 45 -6.09 0.28 -1.35
N THR A 46 -6.76 -0.76 -0.86
CA THR A 46 -6.11 -1.77 -0.01
C THR A 46 -5.36 -2.80 -0.86
N ILE A 47 -4.18 -3.21 -0.39
CA ILE A 47 -3.32 -4.19 -1.02
C ILE A 47 -3.23 -5.40 -0.10
N ASN A 48 -3.68 -6.56 -0.59
CA ASN A 48 -3.41 -7.85 0.04
C ASN A 48 -2.33 -8.58 -0.79
N ALA A 49 -1.20 -8.89 -0.15
CA ALA A 49 -0.03 -9.47 -0.79
C ALA A 49 -0.14 -11.00 -0.77
N LYS A 50 -0.90 -11.56 -1.71
CA LYS A 50 -1.15 -13.00 -1.77
C LYS A 50 0.13 -13.79 -2.05
N ASP A 51 0.52 -14.62 -1.10
CA ASP A 51 1.54 -15.65 -1.21
C ASP A 51 1.10 -16.91 -0.44
N GLY A 52 1.92 -17.97 -0.53
CA GLY A 52 1.66 -19.23 0.14
C GLY A 52 0.68 -20.15 -0.59
N ALA A 53 0.89 -21.46 -0.44
CA ALA A 53 -0.03 -22.47 -0.95
C ALA A 53 -1.39 -22.41 -0.24
N LEU A 54 -2.45 -22.70 -1.00
CA LEU A 54 -3.83 -22.80 -0.52
C LEU A 54 -4.19 -24.21 -0.02
N GLY A 55 -3.24 -25.15 -0.08
CA GLY A 55 -3.40 -26.54 0.32
C GLY A 55 -2.52 -27.49 -0.48
N ALA A 56 -2.57 -28.78 -0.14
CA ALA A 56 -1.84 -29.82 -0.84
C ALA A 56 -2.22 -29.86 -2.33
N GLY A 57 -1.21 -29.79 -3.22
CA GLY A 57 -1.40 -29.78 -4.67
C GLY A 57 -1.70 -28.42 -5.30
N SER A 58 -1.82 -27.34 -4.51
CA SER A 58 -1.91 -25.98 -5.08
C SER A 58 -0.53 -25.47 -5.52
N PRO A 59 -0.45 -24.70 -6.63
CA PRO A 59 0.79 -24.02 -7.00
C PRO A 59 1.26 -23.09 -5.90
N GLN A 60 2.56 -23.10 -5.62
CA GLN A 60 3.18 -22.25 -4.60
C GLN A 60 3.52 -20.89 -5.23
N PRO A 61 2.84 -19.79 -4.84
CA PRO A 61 3.22 -18.46 -5.29
C PRO A 61 4.59 -18.08 -4.72
N LEU A 62 5.29 -17.19 -5.43
CA LEU A 62 6.51 -16.58 -4.88
C LEU A 62 6.18 -15.84 -3.58
N PRO A 63 7.05 -15.94 -2.54
CA PRO A 63 6.83 -15.21 -1.29
C PRO A 63 6.92 -13.70 -1.53
N PHE A 64 6.11 -12.93 -0.80
CA PHE A 64 6.27 -11.48 -0.77
C PHE A 64 7.40 -11.09 0.19
N ASP A 65 8.60 -11.00 -0.38
CA ASP A 65 9.80 -10.51 0.30
C ASP A 65 9.96 -8.97 0.20
N ALA A 66 11.06 -8.45 0.75
CA ALA A 66 11.36 -7.02 0.71
C ALA A 66 11.41 -6.48 -0.73
N THR A 67 12.06 -7.20 -1.66
CA THR A 67 12.15 -6.84 -3.08
C THR A 67 10.76 -6.75 -3.71
N SER A 68 9.86 -7.67 -3.36
CA SER A 68 8.49 -7.68 -3.85
C SER A 68 7.71 -6.45 -3.37
N PHE A 69 7.87 -6.05 -2.12
CA PHE A 69 7.25 -4.82 -1.58
C PHE A 69 7.87 -3.55 -2.16
N ASP A 70 9.19 -3.49 -2.37
CA ASP A 70 9.84 -2.37 -3.04
C ASP A 70 9.31 -2.22 -4.48
N ARG A 71 9.04 -3.34 -5.16
CA ARG A 71 8.40 -3.34 -6.47
C ARG A 71 6.96 -2.83 -6.42
N VAL A 72 6.18 -3.18 -5.39
CA VAL A 72 4.82 -2.64 -5.20
C VAL A 72 4.87 -1.12 -5.12
N ASP A 73 5.74 -0.57 -4.27
CA ASP A 73 5.93 0.88 -4.10
C ASP A 73 6.36 1.56 -5.41
N ALA A 74 7.38 1.01 -6.07
CA ALA A 74 7.88 1.55 -7.35
C ALA A 74 6.81 1.52 -8.43
N GLU A 75 6.05 0.42 -8.52
CA GLU A 75 4.97 0.32 -9.48
C GLU A 75 3.84 1.32 -9.15
N ILE A 76 3.58 1.68 -7.88
CA ILE A 76 2.55 2.68 -7.49
C ILE A 76 2.96 4.04 -8.03
N ARG A 77 4.19 4.45 -7.71
CA ARG A 77 4.79 5.72 -8.12
C ARG A 77 5.02 5.81 -9.63
N SER A 78 5.10 4.67 -10.34
CA SER A 78 5.16 4.66 -11.81
C SER A 78 3.84 5.07 -12.49
N VAL A 79 2.70 4.96 -11.78
CA VAL A 79 1.37 5.25 -12.33
C VAL A 79 0.88 6.62 -11.90
N PHE A 80 1.05 6.98 -10.63
CA PHE A 80 0.56 8.25 -10.07
C PHE A 80 1.72 9.22 -9.87
N SER A 81 1.52 10.49 -10.23
CA SER A 81 2.46 11.55 -9.85
C SER A 81 2.39 11.78 -8.33
N PRO A 82 3.45 12.34 -7.70
CA PRO A 82 3.43 12.66 -6.27
C PRO A 82 2.22 13.51 -5.87
N SER A 83 1.82 14.48 -6.71
CA SER A 83 0.65 15.34 -6.46
C SER A 83 -0.71 14.65 -6.51
N LYS A 84 -0.77 13.37 -6.88
CA LYS A 84 -1.98 12.55 -6.93
C LYS A 84 -2.01 11.48 -5.84
N LEU A 85 -0.96 11.40 -5.04
CA LEU A 85 -0.82 10.47 -3.94
C LEU A 85 -0.95 11.20 -2.61
N ILE A 86 -1.39 10.46 -1.59
CA ILE A 86 -1.11 10.79 -0.19
C ILE A 86 -0.26 9.62 0.30
N GLU A 87 1.01 9.86 0.57
CA GLU A 87 1.96 8.88 1.08
C GLU A 87 2.20 9.07 2.60
N PRO A 88 2.71 8.04 3.30
CA PRO A 88 3.11 8.15 4.71
C PRO A 88 3.96 9.36 5.04
N ASP A 89 4.93 9.72 4.19
CA ASP A 89 5.80 10.87 4.46
C ASP A 89 5.08 12.21 4.33
N ASP A 90 4.08 12.33 3.45
CA ASP A 90 3.25 13.53 3.34
C ASP A 90 2.47 13.79 4.64
N VAL A 91 1.96 12.71 5.26
CA VAL A 91 1.22 12.79 6.53
C VAL A 91 2.18 12.92 7.71
N GLN A 92 3.34 12.27 7.68
CA GLN A 92 4.33 12.36 8.75
C GLN A 92 4.95 13.76 8.83
N GLY A 93 5.22 14.39 7.69
CA GLY A 93 5.81 15.72 7.61
C GLY A 93 7.09 15.82 8.44
N THR A 94 7.15 16.79 9.35
CA THR A 94 8.31 17.03 10.23
C THR A 94 8.23 16.30 11.56
N HIS A 95 7.18 15.49 11.80
CA HIS A 95 7.05 14.74 13.05
C HIS A 95 8.05 13.58 13.11
N ALA A 96 8.43 13.20 14.34
CA ALA A 96 9.39 12.13 14.57
C ALA A 96 8.92 10.76 14.02
N THR A 97 7.60 10.51 14.06
CA THR A 97 6.98 9.32 13.49
C THR A 97 5.62 9.65 12.88
N LEU A 98 5.15 8.82 11.94
CA LEU A 98 3.81 8.93 11.38
C LEU A 98 2.73 8.87 12.47
N ARG A 99 2.94 8.04 13.50
CA ARG A 99 2.01 7.95 14.63
C ARG A 99 1.85 9.27 15.36
N ASP A 100 2.96 9.97 15.57
CA ASP A 100 2.95 11.28 16.24
C ASP A 100 2.21 12.32 15.38
N ALA A 101 2.43 12.28 14.06
CA ALA A 101 1.73 13.14 13.12
C ALA A 101 0.21 12.90 13.11
N VAL A 102 -0.21 11.63 13.03
CA VAL A 102 -1.64 11.25 13.07
C VAL A 102 -2.29 11.72 14.38
N ARG A 103 -1.59 11.60 15.52
CA ARG A 103 -2.07 12.09 16.82
C ARG A 103 -2.13 13.61 16.91
N ALA A 104 -1.32 14.31 16.13
CA ALA A 104 -1.34 15.75 15.99
C ALA A 104 -2.34 16.24 14.92
N ASN A 105 -3.20 15.35 14.40
CA ASN A 105 -4.17 15.64 13.33
C ASN A 105 -3.50 16.14 12.03
N ALA A 106 -2.31 15.61 11.70
CA ALA A 106 -1.57 16.00 10.49
C ALA A 106 -2.14 15.46 9.17
N TRP A 107 -3.24 14.71 9.20
CA TRP A 107 -3.92 14.29 7.97
C TRP A 107 -4.39 15.52 7.17
N PRO A 108 -4.28 15.51 5.83
CA PRO A 108 -4.91 16.52 5.01
C PRO A 108 -6.41 16.61 5.31
N THR A 109 -6.96 17.82 5.24
CA THR A 109 -8.40 18.01 5.28
C THR A 109 -9.05 17.30 4.09
N LEU A 110 -10.34 16.98 4.19
CA LEU A 110 -11.06 16.34 3.09
C LEU A 110 -10.96 17.14 1.79
N ASP A 111 -10.99 18.47 1.86
CA ASP A 111 -10.90 19.32 0.68
C ASP A 111 -9.49 19.28 0.04
N ALA A 112 -8.43 19.31 0.87
CA ALA A 112 -7.05 19.16 0.40
C ALA A 112 -6.75 17.76 -0.16
N ALA A 113 -7.47 16.73 0.28
CA ALA A 113 -7.32 15.35 -0.16
C ALA A 113 -8.13 15.00 -1.43
N ARG A 114 -8.96 15.92 -1.94
CA ARG A 114 -9.77 15.65 -3.14
C ARG A 114 -8.90 15.36 -4.35
N GLY A 115 -9.32 14.41 -5.16
CA GLY A 115 -8.59 14.04 -6.37
C GLY A 115 -7.35 13.17 -6.13
N ASN A 116 -7.05 12.82 -4.87
CA ASN A 116 -5.92 12.00 -4.50
C ASN A 116 -6.31 10.54 -4.21
N VAL A 117 -5.34 9.66 -4.37
CA VAL A 117 -5.43 8.23 -4.07
C VAL A 117 -4.36 7.89 -3.04
N PHE A 118 -4.64 6.94 -2.15
CA PHE A 118 -3.66 6.43 -1.21
C PHE A 118 -3.81 4.93 -1.06
N PHE A 119 -2.73 4.29 -0.62
CA PHE A 119 -2.64 2.84 -0.58
C PHE A 119 -2.39 2.36 0.84
N ALA A 120 -2.99 1.24 1.23
CA ALA A 120 -2.70 0.60 2.50
C ALA A 120 -2.43 -0.89 2.30
N LEU A 121 -1.32 -1.37 2.84
CA LEU A 121 -1.04 -2.79 3.00
C LEU A 121 -1.92 -3.33 4.14
N ASP A 122 -2.82 -4.24 3.79
CA ASP A 122 -3.68 -4.96 4.72
C ASP A 122 -3.22 -6.41 4.79
N GLU A 123 -2.31 -6.69 5.72
CA GLU A 123 -1.65 -7.98 5.80
C GLU A 123 -1.33 -8.39 7.25
N SER A 124 -0.87 -9.62 7.40
CA SER A 124 -0.36 -10.12 8.69
C SER A 124 0.79 -9.25 9.26
N PRO A 125 0.99 -9.23 10.59
CA PRO A 125 2.11 -8.51 11.21
C PRO A 125 3.49 -8.88 10.66
N ALA A 126 3.67 -10.12 10.20
CA ALA A 126 4.91 -10.59 9.60
C ALA A 126 5.21 -9.86 8.27
N LYS A 127 4.25 -9.80 7.36
CA LYS A 127 4.40 -9.09 6.08
C LYS A 127 4.47 -7.57 6.25
N VAL A 128 3.69 -7.02 7.19
CA VAL A 128 3.80 -5.61 7.57
C VAL A 128 5.21 -5.29 8.06
N ALA A 129 5.84 -6.18 8.83
CA ALA A 129 7.23 -6.00 9.26
C ALA A 129 8.22 -6.07 8.10
N ILE A 130 8.02 -6.96 7.11
CA ILE A 130 8.84 -7.02 5.89
C ILE A 130 8.72 -5.71 5.11
N HIS A 131 7.49 -5.24 4.85
CA HIS A 131 7.26 -3.98 4.16
C HIS A 131 7.89 -2.81 4.93
N ARG A 132 7.67 -2.68 6.24
CA ARG A 132 8.32 -1.63 7.03
C ARG A 132 9.85 -1.72 6.99
N GLY A 133 10.41 -2.92 7.07
CA GLY A 133 11.85 -3.12 7.20
C GLY A 133 12.41 -2.49 8.48
N GLU A 134 13.63 -1.96 8.41
CA GLU A 134 14.35 -1.36 9.56
C GLU A 134 13.95 0.10 9.85
N ARG A 135 12.98 0.64 9.11
CA ARG A 135 12.51 2.02 9.21
C ARG A 135 11.93 2.31 10.60
N ARG A 136 12.09 3.56 11.06
CA ARG A 136 11.50 3.97 12.36
C ARG A 136 10.00 4.02 12.24
N SER A 137 9.49 4.54 11.13
CA SER A 137 8.08 4.66 10.80
C SER A 137 7.83 3.95 9.46
N LEU A 138 7.58 4.71 8.38
CA LEU A 138 7.33 4.24 7.03
C LEU A 138 8.11 5.10 6.01
N GLU A 139 9.27 5.63 6.41
CA GLU A 139 10.08 6.51 5.57
C GLU A 139 10.27 5.93 4.16
N ASP A 140 10.03 6.71 3.11
CA ASP A 140 10.09 6.33 1.69
C ASP A 140 9.11 5.23 1.23
N ARG A 141 8.16 4.77 2.05
CA ARG A 141 7.12 3.81 1.63
C ARG A 141 5.95 4.51 0.95
N ALA A 142 5.40 3.87 -0.09
CA ALA A 142 4.24 4.41 -0.82
C ALA A 142 2.91 4.01 -0.20
N MET A 143 2.92 3.05 0.74
CA MET A 143 1.72 2.49 1.36
C MET A 143 1.71 2.71 2.88
N PHE A 144 0.55 3.04 3.40
CA PHE A 144 0.25 2.89 4.82
C PHE A 144 0.18 1.40 5.19
N ILE A 145 0.19 1.09 6.48
CA ILE A 145 0.06 -0.29 6.99
C ILE A 145 -1.10 -0.39 7.96
N ASN A 146 -1.75 -1.54 8.03
CA ASN A 146 -2.58 -1.88 9.17
C ASN A 146 -1.68 -2.00 10.43
N ALA A 147 -2.18 -1.49 11.56
CA ALA A 147 -1.45 -1.46 12.81
C ALA A 147 -2.34 -2.00 13.95
N ASP A 148 -1.74 -2.77 14.85
CA ASP A 148 -2.42 -3.22 16.07
C ASP A 148 -2.67 -2.03 17.00
N GLU A 149 -3.94 -1.75 17.29
CA GLU A 149 -4.38 -0.71 18.21
C GLU A 149 -3.78 -0.89 19.62
N ARG A 150 -3.47 -2.12 20.03
CA ARG A 150 -2.98 -2.47 21.38
C ARG A 150 -1.48 -2.30 21.55
N ARG A 151 -0.73 -1.98 20.51
CA ARG A 151 0.70 -1.64 20.62
C ARG A 151 0.86 -0.25 21.27
N ARG A 152 0.70 -0.20 22.59
CA ARG A 152 1.20 0.90 23.43
C ARG A 152 2.72 0.78 23.51
N PRO A 153 3.50 1.87 23.37
CA PRO A 153 4.93 1.79 23.63
C PRO A 153 5.14 1.25 25.04
N ARG A 154 6.02 0.25 25.20
CA ARG A 154 6.48 -0.16 26.51
C ARG A 154 7.06 1.08 27.18
N ARG A 155 6.41 1.58 28.24
CA ARG A 155 7.04 2.53 29.16
C ARG A 155 8.29 1.83 29.66
N ILE A 156 9.46 2.32 29.26
CA ILE A 156 10.70 1.98 29.94
C ILE A 156 10.59 2.70 31.29
N SER A 157 10.27 1.94 32.32
CA SER A 157 10.43 2.38 33.70
C SER A 157 11.91 2.71 33.88
N ARG A 158 12.23 3.98 34.12
CA ARG A 158 13.49 4.35 34.77
C ARG A 158 13.36 4.04 36.25
#